data_AF-A0A3N5X3P2-F1
#
_entry.id   AF-A0A3N5X3P2-F1
#
_cell.length_a   1.000
_cell.length_b   1.000
_cell.length_c   1.000
_cell.angle_alpha   90.00
_cell.angle_beta   90.00
_cell.angle_gamma   90.00
#
_symmetry.space_group_name_H-M   'P 1'
#
loop_
_entity.id
_entity.type
_entity.pdbx_description
1 polymer ?
#
loop_
_entity_poly.entity_id
_entity_poly.type
_entity_poly.pdbx_seq_one_letter_code
_entity_poly.pdbx_strand_id
1 'polypeptide(L)'
;MEIPTMPSKNITLLSGLEVGDDRLNPVLAVLLEALQSSGASVQTYHLRDIKLGHCVGCFGCWLKTPGACLQKDGGQEIATAVIRSDMVVLFSPVVFGGYSAELKRAIDRFFSPLLQPYMGLFHGETHHFPRYEHYPRLVGIGVQQRDDDEEANIFKLIVGRNALNLHAPSYAVEVVNIAESVEQLRQHFEAVLKRNDVLPIRPAIPSFSLQPDSFPDVSQDRNSRRALLLVGSPKGTRSTSACLGSRVLDGLKVRGWETHTLTLKASLSKEEGRAELLDAVDRTDLLLLSFPLYNDALPVFVLQALSAIAARRKAAQTPAEQRMAVIINNGFPETYHNAAAIAVCRKFAAESGIHWAGSLALGAGEAISGGQPLMERKGLPSVKHVLKALDQAAEALHDGQSVPSKAVEMIAKTPVPLTPFSLWRWIFIKKAGSRWQHEAAENNVRKDQLLARPFLQETESTRG
;
A
#
# COMPACT_ATOMS: atom_id res chain seq x y z
N MET A 1 44.32 19.62 -20.39
CA MET A 1 42.99 20.06 -19.93
C MET A 1 42.24 18.77 -19.61
N GLU A 2 42.32 18.33 -18.36
CA GLU A 2 41.62 17.12 -17.92
C GLU A 2 40.12 17.40 -17.99
N ILE A 3 39.41 16.63 -18.81
CA ILE A 3 37.95 16.60 -18.83
C ILE A 3 37.56 16.03 -17.46
N PRO A 4 36.85 16.78 -16.60
CA PRO A 4 36.36 16.22 -15.35
C PRO A 4 35.46 15.05 -15.70
N THR A 5 35.86 13.84 -15.34
CA THR A 5 35.01 12.66 -15.42
C THR A 5 33.80 12.95 -14.55
N MET A 6 32.63 13.11 -15.15
CA MET A 6 31.39 13.13 -14.38
C MET A 6 31.37 11.88 -13.50
N PRO A 7 31.08 11.97 -12.19
CA PRO A 7 31.00 10.77 -11.36
C PRO A 7 29.99 9.82 -12.01
N SER A 8 30.39 8.57 -12.22
CA SER A 8 29.51 7.54 -12.78
C SER A 8 28.24 7.47 -11.93
N LYS A 9 27.06 7.65 -12.55
CA LYS A 9 25.78 7.55 -11.84
C LYS A 9 25.65 6.16 -11.24
N ASN A 10 25.31 6.08 -9.96
CA ASN A 10 25.04 4.83 -9.26
C ASN A 10 23.54 4.52 -9.33
N ILE A 11 23.19 3.37 -9.91
CA ILE A 11 21.81 2.92 -10.09
C ILE A 11 21.58 1.66 -9.26
N THR A 12 20.55 1.67 -8.44
CA THR A 12 20.07 0.48 -7.72
C THR A 12 18.82 -0.06 -8.43
N LEU A 13 18.90 -1.27 -8.99
CA LEU A 13 17.75 -1.97 -9.57
C LEU A 13 17.19 -2.97 -8.56
N LEU A 14 15.92 -2.83 -8.22
CA LEU A 14 15.18 -3.79 -7.39
C LEU A 14 14.30 -4.66 -8.30
N SER A 15 14.68 -5.93 -8.44
CA SER A 15 13.94 -6.90 -9.25
C SER A 15 12.90 -7.61 -8.40
N GLY A 16 11.64 -7.31 -8.66
CA GLY A 16 10.45 -7.89 -8.03
C GLY A 16 9.95 -9.17 -8.66
N LEU A 17 10.76 -9.88 -9.44
CA LEU A 17 10.34 -11.13 -10.06
C LEU A 17 10.17 -12.24 -9.01
N GLU A 18 9.08 -12.98 -9.05
CA GLU A 18 8.79 -14.09 -8.14
C GLU A 18 9.37 -15.42 -8.66
N VAL A 19 9.36 -16.47 -7.82
CA VAL A 19 9.75 -17.82 -8.25
C VAL A 19 8.71 -18.32 -9.27
N GLY A 20 9.14 -18.57 -10.50
CA GLY A 20 8.27 -18.94 -11.63
C GLY A 20 8.06 -17.84 -12.67
N ASP A 21 8.54 -16.62 -12.42
CA ASP A 21 8.50 -15.49 -13.36
C ASP A 21 9.67 -15.46 -14.35
N ASP A 22 10.32 -16.61 -14.60
CA ASP A 22 11.53 -16.66 -15.44
C ASP A 22 11.27 -16.24 -16.89
N ARG A 23 10.00 -16.24 -17.31
CA ARG A 23 9.54 -15.69 -18.59
C ARG A 23 9.79 -14.18 -18.73
N LEU A 24 9.96 -13.46 -17.62
CA LEU A 24 10.23 -12.02 -17.60
C LEU A 24 11.74 -11.68 -17.59
N ASN A 25 12.61 -12.68 -17.43
CA ASN A 25 14.06 -12.49 -17.47
C ASN A 25 14.57 -11.85 -18.77
N PRO A 26 14.04 -12.17 -19.97
CA PRO A 26 14.44 -11.48 -21.20
C PRO A 26 14.17 -9.97 -21.16
N VAL A 27 13.01 -9.56 -20.62
CA VAL A 27 12.67 -8.13 -20.48
C VAL A 27 13.62 -7.43 -19.51
N LEU A 28 13.96 -8.10 -18.39
CA LEU A 28 14.95 -7.59 -17.45
C LEU A 28 16.35 -7.47 -18.07
N ALA A 29 16.75 -8.43 -18.92
CA ALA A 29 18.04 -8.38 -19.62
C ALA A 29 18.14 -7.15 -20.54
N VAL A 30 17.09 -6.86 -21.32
CA VAL A 30 17.04 -5.66 -22.18
C VAL A 30 17.11 -4.36 -21.35
N LEU A 31 16.46 -4.33 -20.18
CA LEU A 31 16.56 -3.19 -19.26
C LEU A 31 17.99 -3.02 -18.71
N LEU A 32 18.65 -4.11 -18.31
CA LEU A 32 20.03 -4.07 -17.82
C LEU A 32 21.00 -3.57 -18.90
N GLU A 33 20.85 -4.03 -20.15
CA GLU A 33 21.62 -3.55 -21.29
C GLU A 33 21.43 -2.03 -21.51
N ALA A 34 20.19 -1.54 -21.45
CA ALA A 34 19.89 -0.12 -21.60
C ALA A 34 20.51 0.73 -20.47
N LEU A 35 20.48 0.22 -19.23
CA LEU A 35 21.10 0.87 -18.07
C LEU A 35 22.63 0.91 -18.17
N GLN A 36 23.26 -0.21 -18.54
CA GLN A 36 24.72 -0.30 -18.68
C GLN A 36 25.24 0.56 -19.83
N SER A 37 24.50 0.63 -20.95
CA SER A 37 24.84 1.46 -22.11
C SER A 37 24.84 2.96 -21.79
N SER A 38 24.19 3.37 -20.69
CA SER A 38 24.20 4.77 -20.22
C SER A 38 25.50 5.17 -19.50
N GLY A 39 26.44 4.24 -19.30
CA GLY A 39 27.70 4.47 -18.57
C GLY A 39 27.54 4.51 -17.04
N ALA A 40 26.41 4.06 -16.53
CA ALA A 40 26.10 4.01 -15.11
C ALA A 40 26.60 2.70 -14.45
N SER A 41 26.96 2.78 -13.16
CA SER A 41 27.21 1.60 -12.34
C SER A 41 25.88 1.05 -11.84
N VAL A 42 25.52 -0.17 -12.23
CA VAL A 42 24.22 -0.78 -11.91
C VAL A 42 24.40 -1.89 -10.89
N GLN A 43 23.79 -1.73 -9.72
CA GLN A 43 23.69 -2.77 -8.71
C GLN A 43 22.29 -3.38 -8.72
N THR A 44 22.19 -4.68 -9.00
CA THR A 44 20.91 -5.39 -9.08
C THR A 44 20.66 -6.21 -7.83
N TYR A 45 19.48 -6.04 -7.25
CA TYR A 45 18.98 -6.82 -6.11
C TYR A 45 17.79 -7.68 -6.57
N HIS A 46 18.02 -8.98 -6.70
CA HIS A 46 16.95 -9.96 -6.92
C HIS A 46 16.25 -10.25 -5.59
N LEU A 47 15.08 -9.65 -5.38
CA LEU A 47 14.42 -9.65 -4.08
C LEU A 47 13.98 -11.05 -3.62
N ARG A 48 13.75 -11.97 -4.57
CA ARG A 48 13.45 -13.39 -4.31
C ARG A 48 14.59 -14.14 -3.61
N ASP A 49 15.84 -13.71 -3.83
CA ASP A 49 17.04 -14.37 -3.30
C ASP A 49 17.51 -13.77 -1.96
N ILE A 50 16.92 -12.63 -1.57
CA ILE A 50 17.28 -11.92 -0.35
C ILE A 50 16.37 -12.38 0.78
N LYS A 51 16.98 -12.81 1.89
CA LYS A 51 16.25 -13.10 3.12
C LYS A 51 15.67 -11.81 3.69
N LEU A 52 14.39 -11.57 3.40
CA LEU A 52 13.67 -10.38 3.80
C LEU A 52 12.32 -10.76 4.44
N GLY A 53 12.10 -10.32 5.67
CA GLY A 53 10.83 -10.48 6.37
C GLY A 53 9.77 -9.50 5.90
N HIS A 54 8.56 -9.64 6.44
CA HIS A 54 7.47 -8.70 6.19
C HIS A 54 7.49 -7.53 7.17
N CYS A 55 7.06 -6.35 6.72
CA CYS A 55 6.82 -5.24 7.63
C CYS A 55 5.64 -5.56 8.55
N VAL A 56 5.84 -5.42 9.86
CA VAL A 56 4.80 -5.69 10.86
C VAL A 56 4.13 -4.42 11.41
N GLY A 57 4.47 -3.25 10.86
CA GLY A 57 3.88 -1.97 11.28
C GLY A 57 4.12 -1.63 12.76
N CYS A 58 5.28 -2.00 13.32
CA CYS A 58 5.59 -1.77 14.74
C CYS A 58 6.15 -0.37 15.05
N PHE A 59 6.49 0.41 14.02
CA PHE A 59 7.15 1.73 14.13
C PHE A 59 8.46 1.75 14.93
N GLY A 60 9.06 0.58 15.16
CA GLY A 60 10.33 0.46 15.89
C GLY A 60 11.50 1.19 15.21
N CYS A 61 11.49 1.28 13.89
CA CYS A 61 12.44 2.09 13.10
C CYS A 61 12.28 3.60 13.27
N TRP A 62 11.24 4.07 13.96
CA TRP A 62 11.10 5.46 14.39
C TRP A 62 11.30 5.58 15.89
N LEU A 63 10.71 4.68 16.67
CA LEU A 63 10.59 4.82 18.12
C LEU A 63 11.73 4.21 18.93
N LYS A 64 12.45 3.22 18.40
CA LYS A 64 13.48 2.46 19.14
C LYS A 64 14.86 2.60 18.49
N THR A 65 14.91 2.46 17.17
CA THR A 65 16.13 2.57 16.37
C THR A 65 15.87 3.55 15.21
N PRO A 66 15.85 4.87 15.48
CA PRO A 66 15.50 5.86 14.46
C PRO A 66 16.29 5.70 13.15
N GLY A 67 15.57 5.49 12.06
CA GLY A 67 16.13 5.30 10.72
C GLY A 67 16.65 3.90 10.40
N ALA A 68 16.66 2.96 11.35
CA ALA A 68 17.11 1.59 11.14
C ALA A 68 16.05 0.58 11.60
N CYS A 69 15.75 -0.44 10.80
CA CYS A 69 14.74 -1.42 11.22
C CYS A 69 15.27 -2.38 12.30
N LEU A 70 14.41 -2.71 13.27
CA LEU A 70 14.68 -3.71 14.31
C LEU A 70 14.85 -5.14 13.77
N GLN A 71 14.20 -5.47 12.65
CA GLN A 71 14.40 -6.76 12.01
C GLN A 71 15.75 -6.76 11.31
N LYS A 72 16.65 -7.65 11.74
CA LYS A 72 18.01 -7.83 11.21
C LYS A 72 17.96 -8.78 10.02
N ASP A 73 17.49 -8.27 8.89
CA ASP A 73 17.36 -8.97 7.60
C ASP A 73 17.90 -8.08 6.46
N GLY A 74 17.77 -8.50 5.20
CA GLY A 74 18.25 -7.75 4.04
C GLY A 74 17.62 -6.37 3.84
N GLY A 75 16.62 -5.98 4.64
CA GLY A 75 15.93 -4.69 4.48
C GLY A 75 16.81 -3.48 4.76
N GLN A 76 17.79 -3.59 5.66
CA GLN A 76 18.74 -2.49 5.93
C GLN A 76 19.71 -2.27 4.77
N GLU A 77 20.17 -3.35 4.16
CA GLU A 77 21.03 -3.31 2.98
C GLU A 77 20.31 -2.63 1.81
N ILE A 78 19.08 -3.06 1.51
CA ILE A 78 18.25 -2.47 0.46
C ILE A 78 18.00 -0.98 0.74
N ALA A 79 17.63 -0.61 1.98
CA ALA A 79 17.39 0.78 2.33
C ALA A 79 18.66 1.65 2.15
N THR A 80 19.82 1.10 2.50
CA THR A 80 21.12 1.77 2.31
C THR A 80 21.45 1.95 0.82
N ALA A 81 21.24 0.92 0.01
CA ALA A 81 21.49 0.97 -1.43
C ALA A 81 20.54 1.94 -2.16
N VAL A 82 19.27 2.01 -1.74
CA VAL A 82 18.29 2.96 -2.27
C VAL A 82 18.75 4.40 -1.99
N ILE A 83 19.04 4.75 -0.74
CA ILE A 83 19.31 6.15 -0.38
C ILE A 83 20.67 6.66 -0.85
N ARG A 84 21.63 5.76 -1.09
CA ARG A 84 22.97 6.11 -1.62
C ARG A 84 23.06 6.12 -3.14
N SER A 85 22.02 5.69 -3.84
CA SER A 85 21.98 5.71 -5.30
C SER A 85 21.50 7.05 -5.84
N ASP A 86 21.90 7.39 -7.06
CA ASP A 86 21.37 8.55 -7.79
C ASP A 86 19.99 8.24 -8.41
N MET A 87 19.75 6.96 -8.70
CA MET A 87 18.52 6.46 -9.28
C MET A 87 18.18 5.07 -8.74
N VAL A 88 16.90 4.87 -8.41
CA VAL A 88 16.34 3.55 -8.12
C VAL A 88 15.39 3.14 -9.23
N VAL A 89 15.60 1.94 -9.75
CA VAL A 89 14.72 1.31 -10.73
C VAL A 89 13.93 0.20 -10.04
N LEU A 90 12.60 0.34 -10.01
CA LEU A 90 11.67 -0.68 -9.53
C LEU A 90 11.20 -1.49 -10.73
N PHE A 91 11.61 -2.76 -10.82
CA PHE A 91 11.18 -3.66 -11.89
C PHE A 91 10.22 -4.70 -11.34
N SER A 92 9.01 -4.80 -11.88
CA SER A 92 7.96 -5.64 -11.31
C SER A 92 7.02 -6.19 -12.39
N PRO A 93 6.55 -7.44 -12.29
CA PRO A 93 5.29 -7.79 -12.94
C PRO A 93 4.18 -6.94 -12.34
N VAL A 94 3.21 -6.55 -13.16
CA VAL A 94 2.02 -5.83 -12.68
C VAL A 94 1.01 -6.86 -12.15
N VAL A 95 0.53 -6.64 -10.92
CA VAL A 95 -0.41 -7.54 -10.25
C VAL A 95 -1.61 -6.74 -9.76
N PHE A 96 -2.74 -6.83 -10.45
CA PHE A 96 -3.96 -6.05 -10.20
C PHE A 96 -3.70 -4.53 -10.23
N GLY A 97 -2.70 -4.10 -10.99
CA GLY A 97 -2.24 -2.71 -11.06
C GLY A 97 -1.24 -2.31 -9.99
N GLY A 98 -0.93 -3.22 -9.04
CA GLY A 98 0.12 -3.05 -8.06
C GLY A 98 1.46 -3.66 -8.49
N TYR A 99 2.41 -3.61 -7.55
CA TYR A 99 3.66 -4.34 -7.63
C TYR A 99 3.45 -5.84 -7.36
N SER A 100 4.49 -6.66 -7.62
CA SER A 100 4.56 -8.03 -7.09
C SER A 100 4.68 -8.05 -5.56
N ALA A 101 4.40 -9.21 -4.97
CA ALA A 101 4.56 -9.38 -3.52
C ALA A 101 6.02 -9.20 -3.10
N GLU A 102 6.96 -9.66 -3.93
CA GLU A 102 8.40 -9.54 -3.70
C GLU A 102 8.86 -8.08 -3.66
N LEU A 103 8.48 -7.26 -4.65
CA LEU A 103 8.81 -5.84 -4.63
C LEU A 103 8.09 -5.12 -3.50
N LYS A 104 6.82 -5.43 -3.26
CA LYS A 104 6.06 -4.79 -2.18
C LYS A 104 6.66 -5.09 -0.80
N ARG A 105 7.17 -6.30 -0.60
CA ARG A 105 7.90 -6.70 0.61
C ARG A 105 9.10 -5.78 0.85
N ALA A 106 9.93 -5.51 -0.18
CA ALA A 106 11.06 -4.58 -0.07
C ALA A 106 10.63 -3.15 0.22
N ILE A 107 9.68 -2.62 -0.57
CA ILE A 107 9.14 -1.26 -0.40
C ILE A 107 8.63 -1.04 1.02
N ASP A 108 7.83 -1.97 1.55
CA ASP A 108 7.28 -1.88 2.92
C ASP A 108 8.35 -1.89 4.01
N ARG A 109 9.54 -2.43 3.72
CA ARG A 109 10.66 -2.54 4.66
C ARG A 109 11.56 -1.31 4.66
N PHE A 110 11.81 -0.67 3.51
CA PHE A 110 12.72 0.47 3.43
C PHE A 110 12.05 1.85 3.56
N PHE A 111 10.76 1.99 3.22
CA PHE A 111 10.10 3.30 3.21
C PHE A 111 10.14 4.02 4.56
N SER A 112 9.71 3.34 5.63
CA SER A 112 9.64 3.92 6.97
C SER A 112 11.02 4.29 7.54
N PRO A 113 12.06 3.44 7.44
CA PRO A 113 13.45 3.84 7.77
C PRO A 113 13.93 5.08 7.02
N LEU A 114 13.57 5.23 5.74
CA LEU A 114 14.01 6.37 4.93
C LEU A 114 13.26 7.67 5.20
N LEU A 115 12.19 7.67 6.01
CA LEU A 115 11.40 8.86 6.31
C LEU A 115 11.40 9.18 7.82
N GLN A 116 11.07 10.42 8.14
CA GLN A 116 10.86 10.83 9.53
C GLN A 116 9.45 10.47 10.01
N PRO A 117 9.24 10.21 11.31
CA PRO A 117 7.90 10.03 11.87
C PRO A 117 7.05 11.32 11.78
N TYR A 118 7.70 12.48 11.69
CA TYR A 118 7.04 13.77 11.56
C TYR A 118 6.42 13.96 10.18
N MET A 119 5.33 14.73 10.15
CA MET A 119 4.55 14.99 8.94
C MET A 119 4.43 16.49 8.68
N GLY A 120 4.24 16.85 7.42
CA GLY A 120 4.03 18.21 6.96
C GLY A 120 3.18 18.26 5.70
N LEU A 121 3.00 19.47 5.18
CA LEU A 121 2.32 19.67 3.90
C LEU A 121 3.32 19.62 2.76
N PHE A 122 3.02 18.79 1.78
CA PHE A 122 3.77 18.66 0.54
C PHE A 122 2.78 18.60 -0.62
N HIS A 123 2.93 19.49 -1.61
CA HIS A 123 1.98 19.66 -2.73
C HIS A 123 0.48 19.75 -2.30
N GLY A 124 0.21 20.33 -1.13
CA GLY A 124 -1.17 20.50 -0.63
C GLY A 124 -1.75 19.29 0.11
N GLU A 125 -0.96 18.24 0.34
CA GLU A 125 -1.35 16.99 0.99
C GLU A 125 -0.43 16.67 2.18
N THR A 126 -0.85 15.79 3.09
CA THR A 126 -0.02 15.41 4.25
C THR A 126 0.95 14.29 3.88
N HIS A 127 2.25 14.52 4.10
CA HIS A 127 3.30 13.52 3.90
C HIS A 127 4.30 13.53 5.05
N HIS A 128 5.05 12.44 5.23
CA HIS A 128 6.17 12.40 6.16
C HIS A 128 7.35 13.26 5.65
N PHE A 129 8.10 13.87 6.56
CA PHE A 129 9.28 14.65 6.17
C PHE A 129 10.43 13.75 5.70
N PRO A 130 11.26 14.23 4.74
CA PRO A 130 12.45 13.52 4.32
C PRO A 130 13.44 13.40 5.50
N ARG A 131 14.04 12.23 5.69
CA ARG A 131 15.08 11.99 6.70
C ARG A 131 16.45 12.47 6.22
N TYR A 132 16.73 12.30 4.93
CA TYR A 132 18.01 12.63 4.29
C TYR A 132 17.87 13.89 3.44
N GLU A 133 18.99 14.51 3.08
CA GLU A 133 19.00 15.66 2.16
C GLU A 133 18.91 15.24 0.70
N HIS A 134 19.50 14.08 0.38
CA HIS A 134 19.48 13.50 -0.95
C HIS A 134 18.52 12.30 -1.01
N TYR A 135 17.73 12.24 -2.09
CA TYR A 135 16.92 11.08 -2.46
C TYR A 135 17.15 10.74 -3.93
N PRO A 136 17.12 9.44 -4.28
CA PRO A 136 17.30 9.01 -5.66
C PRO A 136 16.12 9.45 -6.53
N ARG A 137 16.39 9.64 -7.81
CA ARG A 137 15.34 9.60 -8.84
C ARG A 137 14.65 8.23 -8.81
N LEU A 138 13.33 8.20 -8.96
CA LEU A 138 12.57 6.95 -8.99
C LEU A 138 12.15 6.58 -10.43
N VAL A 139 12.46 5.38 -10.89
CA VAL A 139 11.96 4.84 -12.16
C VAL A 139 11.17 3.57 -11.88
N GLY A 140 9.93 3.50 -12.34
CA GLY A 140 9.11 2.28 -12.26
C GLY A 140 8.98 1.62 -13.62
N ILE A 141 9.21 0.31 -13.68
CA ILE A 141 9.00 -0.52 -14.87
C ILE A 141 8.04 -1.64 -14.49
N GLY A 142 6.81 -1.54 -15.00
CA GLY A 142 5.80 -2.58 -14.91
C GLY A 142 5.85 -3.49 -16.13
N VAL A 143 5.71 -4.80 -15.94
CA VAL A 143 5.57 -5.76 -17.05
C VAL A 143 4.22 -6.46 -16.98
N GLN A 144 3.44 -6.32 -18.05
CA GLN A 144 2.15 -6.98 -18.21
C GLN A 144 2.26 -8.21 -19.10
N GLN A 145 1.44 -9.23 -18.83
CA GLN A 145 1.28 -10.38 -19.72
C GLN A 145 0.26 -10.13 -20.84
N ARG A 146 -0.69 -9.23 -20.58
CA ARG A 146 -1.76 -8.82 -21.49
C ARG A 146 -1.94 -7.32 -21.33
N ASP A 147 -2.16 -6.62 -22.43
CA ASP A 147 -2.43 -5.19 -22.40
C ASP A 147 -3.69 -4.90 -21.59
N ASP A 148 -3.55 -4.03 -20.60
CA ASP A 148 -4.64 -3.57 -19.77
C ASP A 148 -4.32 -2.15 -19.28
N ASP A 149 -4.89 -1.16 -19.97
CA ASP A 149 -4.62 0.26 -19.72
C ASP A 149 -5.05 0.69 -18.31
N GLU A 150 -6.15 0.12 -17.78
CA GLU A 150 -6.59 0.41 -16.42
C GLU A 150 -5.53 -0.03 -15.41
N GLU A 151 -5.05 -1.27 -15.57
CA GLU A 151 -4.03 -1.84 -14.72
C GLU A 151 -2.70 -1.06 -14.81
N ALA A 152 -2.29 -0.70 -16.03
CA ALA A 152 -1.10 0.11 -16.27
C ALA A 152 -1.21 1.50 -15.62
N ASN A 153 -2.38 2.14 -15.70
CA ASN A 153 -2.62 3.45 -15.09
C ASN A 153 -2.60 3.40 -13.56
N ILE A 154 -3.13 2.33 -12.96
CA ILE A 154 -3.04 2.10 -11.50
C ILE A 154 -1.56 1.94 -11.08
N PHE A 155 -0.77 1.19 -11.85
CA PHE A 155 0.66 1.01 -11.57
C PHE A 155 1.41 2.35 -11.64
N LYS A 156 1.16 3.13 -12.70
CA LYS A 156 1.73 4.48 -12.88
C LYS A 156 1.35 5.41 -11.73
N LEU A 157 0.11 5.36 -11.26
CA LEU A 157 -0.34 6.10 -10.09
C LEU A 157 0.43 5.70 -8.83
N ILE A 158 0.55 4.39 -8.52
CA ILE A 158 1.24 3.92 -7.31
C ILE A 158 2.71 4.34 -7.31
N VAL A 159 3.43 4.17 -8.44
CA VAL A 159 4.82 4.60 -8.56
C VAL A 159 4.95 6.10 -8.35
N GLY A 160 4.08 6.91 -8.97
CA GLY A 160 4.11 8.36 -8.79
C GLY A 160 3.79 8.81 -7.36
N ARG A 161 2.85 8.15 -6.67
CA ARG A 161 2.57 8.42 -5.25
C ARG A 161 3.74 8.01 -4.35
N ASN A 162 4.43 6.91 -4.68
CA ASN A 162 5.64 6.50 -3.98
C ASN A 162 6.80 7.47 -4.19
N ALA A 163 6.99 8.00 -5.41
CA ALA A 163 7.93 9.08 -5.69
C ALA A 163 7.64 10.32 -4.83
N LEU A 164 6.36 10.71 -4.72
CA LEU A 164 5.92 11.83 -3.89
C LEU A 164 6.26 11.61 -2.41
N ASN A 165 5.99 10.42 -1.86
CA ASN A 165 6.33 10.14 -0.46
C ASN A 165 7.82 10.04 -0.19
N LEU A 166 8.63 9.58 -1.16
CA LEU A 166 10.09 9.54 -1.04
C LEU A 166 10.74 10.90 -1.31
N HIS A 167 9.97 11.95 -1.64
CA HIS A 167 10.54 13.24 -2.03
C HIS A 167 11.54 13.10 -3.19
N ALA A 168 11.27 12.18 -4.12
CA ALA A 168 12.16 11.94 -5.24
C ALA A 168 12.28 13.23 -6.10
N PRO A 169 13.49 13.66 -6.48
CA PRO A 169 13.69 14.91 -7.22
C PRO A 169 13.08 14.85 -8.63
N SER A 170 12.98 13.66 -9.20
CA SER A 170 12.23 13.36 -10.43
C SER A 170 11.79 11.91 -10.40
N TYR A 171 10.78 11.58 -11.21
CA TYR A 171 10.40 10.20 -11.44
C TYR A 171 9.92 9.97 -12.87
N ALA A 172 9.93 8.71 -13.29
CA ALA A 172 9.28 8.28 -14.52
C ALA A 172 8.75 6.85 -14.35
N VAL A 173 7.70 6.50 -15.08
CA VAL A 173 7.13 5.15 -15.00
C VAL A 173 6.66 4.66 -16.36
N GLU A 174 7.10 3.46 -16.74
CA GLU A 174 6.60 2.81 -17.94
C GLU A 174 6.03 1.43 -17.62
N VAL A 175 4.99 1.06 -18.36
CA VAL A 175 4.41 -0.28 -18.33
C VAL A 175 4.53 -0.84 -19.73
N VAL A 176 5.21 -1.98 -19.84
CA VAL A 176 5.48 -2.67 -21.11
C VAL A 176 4.79 -4.02 -21.13
N ASN A 177 4.52 -4.54 -22.32
CA ASN A 177 4.01 -5.89 -22.49
C ASN A 177 5.17 -6.89 -22.73
N ILE A 178 5.09 -8.06 -22.11
CA ILE A 178 6.04 -9.17 -22.33
C ILE A 178 6.15 -9.60 -23.81
N ALA A 179 5.11 -9.39 -24.61
CA ALA A 179 5.04 -9.76 -26.01
C ALA A 179 5.68 -8.74 -26.97
N GLU A 180 6.11 -7.57 -26.48
CA GLU A 180 6.80 -6.56 -27.28
C GLU A 180 8.16 -7.07 -27.79
N SER A 181 8.57 -6.60 -28.97
CA SER A 181 9.89 -6.92 -29.51
C SER A 181 11.00 -6.26 -28.69
N VAL A 182 12.20 -6.86 -28.73
CA VAL A 182 13.40 -6.33 -28.05
C VAL A 182 13.69 -4.87 -28.42
N GLU A 183 13.44 -4.48 -29.67
CA GLU A 183 13.66 -3.10 -30.13
C GLU A 183 12.64 -2.12 -29.52
N GLN A 184 11.37 -2.51 -29.43
CA GLN A 184 10.34 -1.70 -28.76
C GLN A 184 10.68 -1.54 -27.27
N LEU A 185 11.01 -2.65 -26.58
CA LEU A 185 11.40 -2.63 -25.18
C LEU A 185 12.59 -1.70 -24.93
N ARG A 186 13.63 -1.77 -25.78
CA ARG A 186 14.79 -0.88 -25.70
C ARG A 186 14.39 0.59 -25.83
N GLN A 187 13.55 0.94 -26.80
CA GLN A 187 13.06 2.30 -26.99
C GLN A 187 12.27 2.81 -25.78
N HIS A 188 11.38 1.98 -25.22
CA HIS A 188 10.66 2.30 -23.99
C HIS A 188 11.60 2.57 -22.81
N PHE A 189 12.61 1.71 -22.61
CA PHE A 189 13.57 1.86 -21.52
C PHE A 189 14.48 3.07 -21.69
N GLU A 190 15.00 3.33 -22.88
CA GLU A 190 15.80 4.53 -23.13
C GLU A 190 15.00 5.82 -22.93
N ALA A 191 13.72 5.82 -23.31
CA ALA A 191 12.82 6.95 -23.14
C ALA A 191 12.53 7.22 -21.64
N VAL A 192 12.09 6.19 -20.89
CA VAL A 192 11.70 6.36 -19.47
C VAL A 192 12.89 6.74 -18.57
N LEU A 193 14.11 6.29 -18.91
CA LEU A 193 15.32 6.67 -18.17
C LEU A 193 15.66 8.16 -18.29
N LYS A 194 15.16 8.85 -19.33
CA LYS A 194 15.40 10.28 -19.60
C LYS A 194 14.18 11.16 -19.32
N ARG A 195 12.97 10.60 -19.36
CA ARG A 195 11.69 11.31 -19.17
C ARG A 195 11.49 11.80 -17.74
N ASN A 196 10.71 12.85 -17.53
CA ASN A 196 10.25 13.26 -16.19
C ASN A 196 8.72 13.35 -16.22
N ASP A 197 8.06 12.55 -15.38
CA ASP A 197 6.61 12.52 -15.29
C ASP A 197 6.08 13.53 -14.27
N VAL A 198 4.84 13.95 -14.45
CA VAL A 198 4.17 14.91 -13.56
C VAL A 198 3.56 14.17 -12.38
N LEU A 199 3.98 14.53 -11.16
CA LEU A 199 3.52 13.88 -9.93
C LEU A 199 1.99 13.81 -9.84
N PRO A 200 1.41 12.65 -9.48
CA PRO A 200 -0.04 12.49 -9.35
C PRO A 200 -0.53 13.13 -8.03
N ILE A 201 -0.82 14.43 -8.12
CA ILE A 201 -1.44 15.22 -7.05
C ILE A 201 -2.97 15.23 -7.19
N ARG A 202 -3.67 15.76 -6.17
CA ARG A 202 -5.15 15.76 -6.01
C ARG A 202 -6.06 15.69 -7.25
N PRO A 203 -5.88 16.43 -8.37
CA PRO A 203 -6.82 16.34 -9.50
C PRO A 203 -6.84 14.97 -10.19
N ALA A 204 -5.74 14.20 -10.11
CA ALA A 204 -5.59 12.92 -10.80
C ALA A 204 -6.12 11.71 -9.99
N ILE A 205 -6.52 11.90 -8.74
CA ILE A 205 -6.88 10.81 -7.81
C ILE A 205 -8.37 10.42 -7.91
N PRO A 206 -9.33 11.36 -8.02
CA PRO A 206 -10.75 11.03 -8.14
C PRO A 206 -11.10 10.20 -9.38
N SER A 207 -10.34 10.30 -10.47
CA SER A 207 -10.57 9.50 -11.70
C SER A 207 -10.43 7.99 -11.50
N PHE A 208 -9.77 7.56 -10.42
CA PHE A 208 -9.63 6.14 -10.07
C PHE A 208 -10.73 5.64 -9.12
N SER A 209 -11.56 6.57 -8.60
CA SER A 209 -12.69 6.31 -7.70
C SER A 209 -13.95 6.02 -8.53
N LEU A 210 -14.11 4.78 -9.02
CA LEU A 210 -15.31 4.41 -9.79
C LEU A 210 -16.49 4.05 -8.88
N GLN A 211 -17.69 4.29 -9.41
CA GLN A 211 -18.94 3.90 -8.79
C GLN A 211 -19.02 2.37 -8.61
N PRO A 212 -19.76 1.88 -7.60
CA PRO A 212 -20.05 0.47 -7.47
C PRO A 212 -20.81 -0.08 -8.69
N ASP A 213 -20.73 -1.39 -8.92
CA ASP A 213 -21.51 -2.02 -9.99
C ASP A 213 -23.03 -1.92 -9.66
N SER A 214 -23.85 -1.73 -10.70
CA SER A 214 -25.30 -1.85 -10.57
C SER A 214 -25.68 -3.34 -10.43
N PHE A 215 -26.39 -3.70 -9.37
CA PHE A 215 -26.74 -5.10 -9.11
C PHE A 215 -28.10 -5.48 -9.68
N PRO A 216 -28.24 -6.67 -10.29
CA PRO A 216 -29.53 -7.35 -10.30
C PRO A 216 -29.91 -7.76 -8.87
N ASP A 217 -31.20 -7.76 -8.55
CA ASP A 217 -31.73 -8.25 -7.27
C ASP A 217 -31.24 -9.69 -7.04
N VAL A 218 -30.26 -9.86 -6.16
CA VAL A 218 -29.78 -11.20 -5.81
C VAL A 218 -30.90 -11.88 -5.02
N SER A 219 -31.32 -13.05 -5.48
CA SER A 219 -32.38 -13.83 -4.84
C SER A 219 -32.14 -13.90 -3.33
N GLN A 220 -33.11 -13.44 -2.55
CA GLN A 220 -33.06 -13.47 -1.09
C GLN A 220 -33.04 -14.90 -0.50
N ASP A 221 -33.06 -15.91 -1.37
CA ASP A 221 -33.41 -17.30 -1.14
C ASP A 221 -32.20 -18.21 -0.89
N ARG A 222 -31.30 -17.80 0.01
CA ARG A 222 -30.31 -18.71 0.61
C ARG A 222 -30.58 -18.82 2.10
N ASN A 223 -30.93 -20.04 2.55
CA ASN A 223 -31.28 -20.37 3.95
C ASN A 223 -30.17 -20.06 4.99
N SER A 224 -28.94 -19.73 4.57
CA SER A 224 -27.88 -19.22 5.45
C SER A 224 -26.86 -18.42 4.62
N ARG A 225 -26.70 -17.12 4.92
CA ARG A 225 -25.71 -16.22 4.26
C ARG A 225 -24.45 -16.14 5.10
N ARG A 226 -23.27 -16.21 4.46
CA ARG A 226 -21.96 -16.20 5.13
C ARG A 226 -21.14 -14.97 4.76
N ALA A 227 -20.63 -14.26 5.77
CA ALA A 227 -19.69 -13.16 5.61
C ALA A 227 -18.33 -13.48 6.25
N LEU A 228 -17.25 -13.24 5.50
CA LEU A 228 -15.88 -13.43 5.97
C LEU A 228 -15.15 -12.08 6.03
N LEU A 229 -14.67 -11.72 7.22
CA LEU A 229 -13.74 -10.60 7.39
C LEU A 229 -12.29 -11.08 7.26
N LEU A 230 -11.56 -10.55 6.28
CA LEU A 230 -10.12 -10.66 6.16
C LEU A 230 -9.46 -9.40 6.73
N VAL A 231 -8.76 -9.55 7.86
CA VAL A 231 -7.96 -8.48 8.46
C VAL A 231 -6.55 -8.50 7.87
N GLY A 232 -6.25 -7.51 7.03
CA GLY A 232 -4.96 -7.35 6.37
C GLY A 232 -3.91 -6.60 7.18
N SER A 233 -4.24 -6.14 8.38
CA SER A 233 -3.25 -5.48 9.25
C SER A 233 -2.27 -6.49 9.84
N PRO A 234 -0.94 -6.25 9.77
CA PRO A 234 0.05 -7.07 10.45
C PRO A 234 -0.04 -7.04 11.99
N LYS A 235 -0.78 -6.06 12.55
CA LYS A 235 -1.09 -5.95 13.99
C LYS A 235 -2.21 -6.91 14.42
N GLY A 236 -2.84 -7.63 13.48
CA GLY A 236 -3.87 -8.64 13.77
C GLY A 236 -5.16 -8.04 14.33
N THR A 237 -5.76 -8.73 15.30
CA THR A 237 -7.06 -8.38 15.89
C THR A 237 -7.07 -7.07 16.68
N ARG A 238 -5.92 -6.57 17.12
CA ARG A 238 -5.76 -5.28 17.81
C ARG A 238 -5.42 -4.15 16.86
N SER A 239 -5.95 -4.18 15.63
CA SER A 239 -5.70 -3.16 14.61
C SER A 239 -6.93 -2.31 14.35
N THR A 240 -6.74 -1.07 13.92
CA THR A 240 -7.84 -0.22 13.44
C THR A 240 -8.67 -0.92 12.38
N SER A 241 -8.01 -1.64 11.47
CA SER A 241 -8.68 -2.38 10.39
C SER A 241 -9.56 -3.51 10.94
N ALA A 242 -9.09 -4.24 11.97
CA ALA A 242 -9.92 -5.22 12.66
C ALA A 242 -11.16 -4.54 13.28
N CYS A 243 -10.99 -3.43 14.01
CA CYS A 243 -12.12 -2.73 14.63
C CYS A 243 -13.16 -2.22 13.61
N LEU A 244 -12.70 -1.66 12.49
CA LEU A 244 -13.58 -1.18 11.43
C LEU A 244 -14.34 -2.33 10.76
N GLY A 245 -13.63 -3.41 10.41
CA GLY A 245 -14.21 -4.59 9.78
C GLY A 245 -15.20 -5.30 10.70
N SER A 246 -14.84 -5.51 11.96
CA SER A 246 -15.70 -6.14 12.95
C SER A 246 -17.00 -5.37 13.15
N ARG A 247 -17.00 -4.03 13.10
CA ARG A 247 -18.24 -3.25 13.22
C ARG A 247 -19.25 -3.57 12.12
N VAL A 248 -18.80 -3.67 10.87
CA VAL A 248 -19.67 -4.04 9.73
C VAL A 248 -20.11 -5.50 9.88
N LEU A 249 -19.17 -6.38 10.23
CA LEU A 249 -19.43 -7.80 10.41
C LEU A 249 -20.46 -8.08 11.54
N ASP A 250 -20.37 -7.37 12.66
CA ASP A 250 -21.34 -7.41 13.75
C ASP A 250 -22.71 -6.92 13.27
N GLY A 251 -22.74 -5.85 12.46
CA GLY A 251 -23.96 -5.35 11.82
C GLY A 251 -24.65 -6.38 10.91
N LEU A 252 -23.89 -7.24 10.24
CA LEU A 252 -24.43 -8.37 9.45
C LEU A 252 -24.88 -9.52 10.36
N LYS A 253 -24.12 -9.81 11.42
CA LYS A 253 -24.44 -10.88 12.38
C LYS A 253 -25.80 -10.64 13.07
N VAL A 254 -26.08 -9.41 13.51
CA VAL A 254 -27.40 -9.08 14.10
C VAL A 254 -28.56 -9.20 13.10
N ARG A 255 -28.25 -9.24 11.80
CA ARG A 255 -29.21 -9.46 10.70
C ARG A 255 -29.21 -10.91 10.18
N GLY A 256 -28.73 -11.85 10.99
CA GLY A 256 -28.84 -13.29 10.73
C GLY A 256 -27.74 -13.90 9.85
N TRP A 257 -26.66 -13.18 9.55
CA TRP A 257 -25.54 -13.74 8.80
C TRP A 257 -24.65 -14.62 9.71
N GLU A 258 -24.16 -15.73 9.18
CA GLU A 258 -23.02 -16.46 9.75
C GLU A 258 -21.76 -15.64 9.46
N THR A 259 -20.99 -15.30 10.49
CA THR A 259 -19.83 -14.43 10.34
C THR A 259 -18.54 -15.06 10.86
N HIS A 260 -17.47 -14.93 10.08
CA HIS A 260 -16.15 -15.41 10.43
C HIS A 260 -15.08 -14.33 10.23
N THR A 261 -13.97 -14.39 10.97
CA THR A 261 -12.86 -13.44 10.86
C THR A 261 -11.53 -14.17 10.82
N LEU A 262 -10.71 -13.87 9.82
CA LEU A 262 -9.34 -14.35 9.70
C LEU A 262 -8.37 -13.17 9.66
N THR A 263 -7.17 -13.37 10.20
CA THR A 263 -6.07 -12.39 10.07
C THR A 263 -5.05 -12.91 9.06
N LEU A 264 -4.77 -12.12 8.03
CA LEU A 264 -3.93 -12.58 6.91
C LEU A 264 -2.51 -12.93 7.34
N LYS A 265 -1.94 -12.18 8.29
CA LYS A 265 -0.62 -12.49 8.84
C LYS A 265 -0.58 -13.89 9.45
N ALA A 266 -1.60 -14.28 10.22
CA ALA A 266 -1.65 -15.61 10.84
C ALA A 266 -1.89 -16.69 9.79
N SER A 267 -2.88 -16.50 8.92
CA SER A 267 -3.24 -17.46 7.87
C SER A 267 -2.10 -17.73 6.89
N LEU A 268 -1.36 -16.69 6.48
CA LEU A 268 -0.28 -16.83 5.49
C LEU A 268 1.07 -17.25 6.10
N SER A 269 1.16 -17.42 7.42
CA SER A 269 2.42 -17.84 8.06
C SER A 269 2.75 -19.33 7.85
N LYS A 270 1.75 -20.14 7.49
CA LYS A 270 1.87 -21.60 7.30
C LYS A 270 1.01 -22.06 6.13
N GLU A 271 1.35 -23.20 5.53
CA GLU A 271 0.59 -23.77 4.40
C GLU A 271 -0.82 -24.18 4.81
N GLU A 272 -1.00 -24.78 6.00
CA GLU A 272 -2.32 -25.21 6.49
C GLU A 272 -3.25 -24.01 6.69
N GLY A 273 -2.73 -22.91 7.24
CA GLY A 273 -3.49 -21.67 7.43
C GLY A 273 -3.85 -21.01 6.09
N ARG A 274 -3.00 -21.17 5.06
CA ARG A 274 -3.28 -20.69 3.71
C ARG A 274 -4.40 -21.52 3.07
N ALA A 275 -4.39 -22.84 3.25
CA ALA A 275 -5.47 -23.71 2.78
C ALA A 275 -6.80 -23.36 3.47
N GLU A 276 -6.80 -23.20 4.80
CA GLU A 276 -7.98 -22.79 5.58
C GLU A 276 -8.55 -21.44 5.11
N LEU A 277 -7.67 -20.44 4.87
CA LEU A 277 -8.08 -19.15 4.32
C LEU A 277 -8.79 -19.30 2.98
N LEU A 278 -8.23 -20.10 2.08
CA LEU A 278 -8.78 -20.30 0.75
C LEU A 278 -10.11 -21.08 0.80
N ASP A 279 -10.22 -22.10 1.65
CA ASP A 279 -11.46 -22.85 1.86
C ASP A 279 -12.56 -21.98 2.48
N ALA A 280 -12.20 -21.08 3.40
CA ALA A 280 -13.13 -20.12 3.98
C ALA A 280 -13.63 -19.12 2.93
N VAL A 281 -12.73 -18.64 2.06
CA VAL A 281 -13.10 -17.76 0.94
C VAL A 281 -14.08 -18.47 0.02
N ASP A 282 -13.83 -19.70 -0.42
CA ASP A 282 -14.72 -20.43 -1.35
C ASP A 282 -16.16 -20.59 -0.83
N ARG A 283 -16.35 -20.64 0.49
CA ARG A 283 -17.65 -20.88 1.15
C ARG A 283 -18.45 -19.62 1.46
N THR A 284 -17.88 -18.44 1.27
CA THR A 284 -18.46 -17.16 1.69
C THR A 284 -19.28 -16.51 0.57
N ASP A 285 -20.39 -15.87 0.91
CA ASP A 285 -21.18 -15.07 -0.04
C ASP A 285 -20.69 -13.60 -0.08
N LEU A 286 -20.24 -13.05 1.06
CA LEU A 286 -19.71 -11.68 1.18
C LEU A 286 -18.31 -11.66 1.80
N LEU A 287 -17.32 -11.28 0.99
CA LEU A 287 -15.95 -11.05 1.41
C LEU A 287 -15.76 -9.60 1.87
N LEU A 288 -15.49 -9.38 3.14
CA LEU A 288 -15.13 -8.08 3.70
C LEU A 288 -13.61 -8.03 3.91
N LEU A 289 -12.91 -7.17 3.19
CA LEU A 289 -11.46 -7.00 3.34
C LEU A 289 -11.16 -5.67 4.05
N SER A 290 -10.45 -5.72 5.18
CA SER A 290 -10.10 -4.52 5.94
C SER A 290 -8.61 -4.43 6.24
N PHE A 291 -7.95 -3.34 5.83
CA PHE A 291 -6.49 -3.20 5.99
C PHE A 291 -6.01 -1.74 6.07
N PRO A 292 -4.81 -1.51 6.66
CA PRO A 292 -4.18 -0.20 6.63
C PRO A 292 -3.43 0.03 5.32
N LEU A 293 -3.36 1.28 4.87
CA LEU A 293 -2.56 1.70 3.72
C LEU A 293 -1.07 1.59 4.03
N TYR A 294 -0.30 0.94 3.15
CA TYR A 294 1.15 0.80 3.22
C TYR A 294 1.75 1.40 1.95
N ASN A 295 2.27 2.62 2.03
CA ASN A 295 2.91 3.36 0.93
C ASN A 295 1.97 3.51 -0.30
N ASP A 296 0.81 4.13 -0.10
CA ASP A 296 -0.29 4.30 -1.09
C ASP A 296 -0.84 3.01 -1.73
N ALA A 297 -0.45 1.84 -1.22
CA ALA A 297 -0.88 0.54 -1.72
C ALA A 297 -1.22 -0.44 -0.57
N LEU A 298 -1.58 -1.67 -0.94
CA LEU A 298 -1.97 -2.72 0.00
C LEU A 298 -0.73 -3.26 0.74
N PRO A 299 -0.83 -3.65 2.01
CA PRO A 299 0.22 -4.41 2.68
C PRO A 299 0.54 -5.70 1.91
N VAL A 300 1.80 -6.12 1.92
CA VAL A 300 2.25 -7.35 1.25
C VAL A 300 1.40 -8.60 1.56
N PHE A 301 0.95 -8.77 2.81
CA PHE A 301 0.06 -9.90 3.19
C PHE A 301 -1.29 -9.87 2.47
N VAL A 302 -1.83 -8.68 2.20
CA VAL A 302 -3.08 -8.55 1.45
C VAL A 302 -2.84 -8.96 0.02
N LEU A 303 -1.79 -8.43 -0.62
CA LEU A 303 -1.44 -8.78 -2.00
C LEU A 303 -1.19 -10.29 -2.19
N GLN A 304 -0.50 -10.94 -1.26
CA GLN A 304 -0.29 -12.39 -1.26
C GLN A 304 -1.60 -13.16 -1.16
N ALA A 305 -2.52 -12.73 -0.27
CA ALA A 305 -3.83 -13.36 -0.14
C ALA A 305 -4.67 -13.19 -1.41
N LEU A 306 -4.72 -11.97 -1.97
CA LEU A 306 -5.45 -11.69 -3.21
C LEU A 306 -4.91 -12.53 -4.37
N SER A 307 -3.59 -12.62 -4.52
CA SER A 307 -2.96 -13.44 -5.57
C SER A 307 -3.30 -14.93 -5.40
N ALA A 308 -3.30 -15.44 -4.17
CA ALA A 308 -3.67 -16.82 -3.90
C ALA A 308 -5.17 -17.09 -4.16
N ILE A 309 -6.05 -16.15 -3.81
CA ILE A 309 -7.50 -16.25 -4.09
C ILE A 309 -7.76 -16.22 -5.59
N ALA A 310 -7.16 -15.28 -6.32
CA ALA A 310 -7.30 -15.17 -7.77
C ALA A 310 -6.82 -16.45 -8.48
N ALA A 311 -5.66 -16.99 -8.07
CA ALA A 311 -5.15 -18.24 -8.62
C ALA A 311 -6.10 -19.42 -8.37
N ARG A 312 -6.65 -19.54 -7.15
CA ARG A 312 -7.62 -20.59 -6.82
C ARG A 312 -8.92 -20.45 -7.61
N ARG A 313 -9.45 -19.23 -7.72
CA ARG A 313 -10.69 -18.97 -8.49
C ARG A 313 -10.50 -19.22 -9.98
N LYS A 314 -9.36 -18.83 -10.55
CA LYS A 314 -9.01 -19.12 -11.95
C LYS A 314 -8.90 -20.62 -12.25
N ALA A 315 -8.46 -21.41 -11.26
CA ALA A 315 -8.38 -22.86 -11.39
C ALA A 315 -9.74 -23.58 -11.19
N ALA A 316 -10.76 -22.89 -10.64
CA ALA A 316 -12.08 -23.45 -10.42
C ALA A 316 -12.89 -23.48 -11.72
N GLN A 317 -13.59 -24.59 -12.00
CA GLN A 317 -14.43 -24.73 -13.19
C GLN A 317 -15.67 -23.81 -13.15
N THR A 318 -16.31 -23.72 -11.99
CA THR A 318 -17.48 -22.86 -11.74
C THR A 318 -17.30 -22.20 -10.37
N PRO A 319 -16.56 -21.08 -10.29
CA PRO A 319 -16.37 -20.39 -9.03
C PRO A 319 -17.71 -19.88 -8.50
N ALA A 320 -17.89 -19.93 -7.18
CA ALA A 320 -19.11 -19.41 -6.55
C ALA A 320 -19.26 -17.91 -6.83
N GLU A 321 -20.51 -17.47 -6.94
CA GLU A 321 -20.86 -16.04 -6.92
C GLU A 321 -20.53 -15.47 -5.55
N GLN A 322 -19.76 -14.38 -5.55
CA GLN A 322 -19.33 -13.70 -4.33
C GLN A 322 -19.39 -12.19 -4.53
N ARG A 323 -19.63 -11.49 -3.43
CA ARG A 323 -19.56 -10.03 -3.37
C ARG A 323 -18.37 -9.63 -2.49
N MET A 324 -17.72 -8.52 -2.81
CA MET A 324 -16.61 -8.00 -2.02
C MET A 324 -16.79 -6.53 -1.67
N ALA A 325 -16.65 -6.22 -0.39
CA ALA A 325 -16.54 -4.85 0.11
C ALA A 325 -15.19 -4.65 0.79
N VAL A 326 -14.64 -3.44 0.71
CA VAL A 326 -13.36 -3.12 1.36
C VAL A 326 -13.43 -1.95 2.32
N ILE A 327 -12.63 -2.01 3.37
CA ILE A 327 -12.43 -0.90 4.30
C ILE A 327 -10.93 -0.62 4.41
N ILE A 328 -10.52 0.57 4.00
CA ILE A 328 -9.11 0.96 4.00
C ILE A 328 -8.92 2.15 4.92
N ASN A 329 -7.92 2.09 5.79
CA ASN A 329 -7.55 3.21 6.65
C ASN A 329 -6.10 3.65 6.44
N ASN A 330 -5.78 4.92 6.59
CA ASN A 330 -4.40 5.41 6.48
C ASN A 330 -3.97 6.28 7.68
N GLY A 331 -2.68 6.61 7.73
CA GLY A 331 -2.05 7.40 8.80
C GLY A 331 -2.21 8.91 8.65
N PHE A 332 -2.70 9.41 7.52
CA PHE A 332 -2.88 10.81 7.18
C PHE A 332 -4.35 11.26 7.33
N PRO A 333 -4.63 12.55 7.53
CA PRO A 333 -6.01 13.06 7.61
C PRO A 333 -6.83 12.83 6.34
N GLU A 334 -6.17 12.84 5.18
CA GLU A 334 -6.80 12.75 3.88
C GLU A 334 -7.21 11.31 3.51
N THR A 335 -8.49 11.11 3.17
CA THR A 335 -9.01 9.79 2.79
C THR A 335 -8.57 9.35 1.39
N TYR A 336 -8.31 10.29 0.49
CA TYR A 336 -7.97 10.00 -0.90
C TYR A 336 -6.59 9.33 -1.08
N HIS A 337 -5.71 9.30 -0.06
CA HIS A 337 -4.49 8.47 -0.10
C HIS A 337 -4.82 6.99 -0.33
N ASN A 338 -6.03 6.55 0.02
CA ASN A 338 -6.45 5.18 -0.18
C ASN A 338 -6.86 4.85 -1.63
N ALA A 339 -6.99 5.85 -2.52
CA ALA A 339 -7.62 5.66 -3.83
C ALA A 339 -6.92 4.62 -4.72
N ALA A 340 -5.58 4.62 -4.76
CA ALA A 340 -4.84 3.63 -5.54
C ALA A 340 -5.05 2.21 -4.98
N ALA A 341 -5.06 2.03 -3.67
CA ALA A 341 -5.35 0.74 -3.04
C ALA A 341 -6.80 0.26 -3.28
N ILE A 342 -7.77 1.19 -3.35
CA ILE A 342 -9.16 0.87 -3.74
C ILE A 342 -9.19 0.38 -5.18
N ALA A 343 -8.50 1.08 -6.10
CA ALA A 343 -8.46 0.72 -7.51
C ALA A 343 -7.86 -0.68 -7.72
N VAL A 344 -6.78 -1.02 -7.00
CA VAL A 344 -6.20 -2.38 -7.01
C VAL A 344 -7.20 -3.43 -6.50
N CYS A 345 -7.93 -3.15 -5.41
CA CYS A 345 -8.94 -4.09 -4.90
C CYS A 345 -10.09 -4.31 -5.89
N ARG A 346 -10.53 -3.26 -6.59
CA ARG A 346 -11.54 -3.36 -7.64
C ARG A 346 -11.02 -4.19 -8.82
N LYS A 347 -9.78 -3.94 -9.25
CA LYS A 347 -9.13 -4.71 -10.32
C LYS A 347 -9.06 -6.19 -9.97
N PHE A 348 -8.62 -6.51 -8.75
CA PHE A 348 -8.63 -7.87 -8.22
C PHE A 348 -10.03 -8.50 -8.26
N ALA A 349 -11.06 -7.77 -7.83
CA ALA A 349 -12.43 -8.27 -7.81
C ALA A 349 -12.91 -8.62 -9.24
N ALA A 350 -12.69 -7.70 -10.19
CA ALA A 350 -13.03 -7.91 -11.59
C ALA A 350 -12.30 -9.11 -12.21
N GLU A 351 -10.99 -9.20 -12.04
CA GLU A 351 -10.18 -10.31 -12.58
C GLU A 351 -10.48 -11.67 -11.93
N SER A 352 -10.97 -11.65 -10.68
CA SER A 352 -11.36 -12.85 -9.95
C SER A 352 -12.83 -13.22 -10.15
N GLY A 353 -13.61 -12.46 -10.93
CA GLY A 353 -15.05 -12.68 -11.08
C GLY A 353 -15.80 -12.56 -9.76
N ILE A 354 -15.43 -11.59 -8.92
CA ILE A 354 -16.10 -11.24 -7.66
C ILE A 354 -16.79 -9.89 -7.85
N HIS A 355 -18.06 -9.80 -7.47
CA HIS A 355 -18.84 -8.57 -7.63
C HIS A 355 -18.37 -7.49 -6.66
N TRP A 356 -18.12 -6.28 -7.17
CA TRP A 356 -17.66 -5.17 -6.36
C TRP A 356 -18.81 -4.47 -5.62
N ALA A 357 -18.88 -4.67 -4.31
CA ALA A 357 -19.90 -4.08 -3.43
C ALA A 357 -19.52 -2.72 -2.86
N GLY A 358 -18.34 -2.18 -3.18
CA GLY A 358 -17.92 -0.84 -2.80
C GLY A 358 -16.87 -0.79 -1.69
N SER A 359 -16.50 0.43 -1.30
CA SER A 359 -15.38 0.69 -0.39
C SER A 359 -15.66 1.80 0.61
N LEU A 360 -15.09 1.70 1.79
CA LEU A 360 -15.00 2.79 2.77
C LEU A 360 -13.53 3.16 3.01
N ALA A 361 -13.23 4.46 3.04
CA ALA A 361 -11.89 4.99 3.23
C ALA A 361 -11.83 5.91 4.46
N LEU A 362 -10.96 5.59 5.42
CA LEU A 362 -10.79 6.37 6.65
C LEU A 362 -9.39 7.00 6.71
N GLY A 363 -9.33 8.32 6.92
CA GLY A 363 -8.12 9.03 7.27
C GLY A 363 -7.87 8.98 8.78
N ALA A 364 -6.62 9.17 9.21
CA ALA A 364 -6.23 9.26 10.62
C ALA A 364 -6.59 8.00 11.45
N GLY A 365 -6.57 6.82 10.83
CA GLY A 365 -7.08 5.59 11.44
C GLY A 365 -6.42 5.22 12.77
N GLU A 366 -5.10 5.36 12.89
CA GLU A 366 -4.36 5.11 14.15
C GLU A 366 -4.70 6.12 15.26
N ALA A 367 -5.12 7.33 14.92
CA ALA A 367 -5.55 8.32 15.90
C ALA A 367 -7.01 8.11 16.33
N ILE A 368 -7.85 7.55 15.46
CA ILE A 368 -9.27 7.31 15.70
C ILE A 368 -9.49 6.05 16.54
N SER A 369 -8.90 4.93 16.13
CA SER A 369 -9.06 3.64 16.84
C SER A 369 -7.80 3.29 17.61
N GLY A 370 -6.62 3.36 16.98
CA GLY A 370 -5.38 2.85 17.58
C GLY A 370 -5.47 1.38 17.97
N GLY A 371 -6.31 0.60 17.27
CA GLY A 371 -6.60 -0.80 17.61
C GLY A 371 -7.56 -1.02 18.76
N GLN A 372 -8.18 0.05 19.27
CA GLN A 372 -9.21 -0.02 20.30
C GLN A 372 -10.60 -0.04 19.67
N PRO A 373 -11.59 -0.72 20.30
CA PRO A 373 -12.95 -0.74 19.77
C PRO A 373 -13.50 0.68 19.62
N LEU A 374 -14.24 0.90 18.53
CA LEU A 374 -14.80 2.19 18.18
C LEU A 374 -15.95 2.53 19.14
N MET A 375 -15.66 3.37 20.12
CA MET A 375 -16.62 3.83 21.12
C MET A 375 -16.38 5.30 21.42
N GLU A 376 -17.42 5.99 21.85
CA GLU A 376 -17.26 7.36 22.35
C GLU A 376 -16.44 7.36 23.63
N ARG A 377 -15.42 8.23 23.66
CA ARG A 377 -14.51 8.38 24.80
C ARG A 377 -14.41 9.86 25.15
N LYS A 378 -14.49 10.15 26.45
CA LYS A 378 -14.35 11.52 26.97
C LYS A 378 -12.95 12.05 26.62
N GLY A 379 -12.88 13.23 25.99
CA GLY A 379 -11.62 13.88 25.61
C GLY A 379 -11.03 13.50 24.25
N LEU A 380 -11.65 12.60 23.49
CA LEU A 380 -11.28 12.27 22.11
C LEU A 380 -12.30 12.82 21.09
N PRO A 381 -11.90 13.05 19.82
CA PRO A 381 -12.84 13.44 18.78
C PRO A 381 -13.95 12.40 18.59
N SER A 382 -15.15 12.86 18.26
CA SER A 382 -16.30 11.99 18.07
C SER A 382 -16.10 11.05 16.88
N VAL A 383 -16.38 9.77 17.09
CA VAL A 383 -16.36 8.74 16.03
C VAL A 383 -17.77 8.41 15.51
N LYS A 384 -18.79 9.19 15.90
CA LYS A 384 -20.20 8.95 15.52
C LYS A 384 -20.40 8.84 14.01
N HIS A 385 -19.74 9.70 13.25
CA HIS A 385 -19.83 9.70 11.79
C HIS A 385 -19.23 8.42 11.18
N VAL A 386 -18.13 7.91 11.75
CA VAL A 386 -17.51 6.65 11.35
C VAL A 386 -18.44 5.48 11.68
N LEU A 387 -18.95 5.40 12.91
CA LEU A 387 -19.88 4.35 13.33
C LEU A 387 -21.13 4.30 12.45
N LYS A 388 -21.76 5.45 12.21
CA LYS A 388 -22.95 5.54 11.37
C LYS A 388 -22.69 5.15 9.92
N ALA A 389 -21.52 5.49 9.37
CA ALA A 389 -21.15 5.07 8.02
C ALA A 389 -20.97 3.55 7.91
N LEU A 390 -20.32 2.92 8.90
CA LEU A 390 -20.14 1.46 8.95
C LEU A 390 -21.48 0.75 9.13
N ASP A 391 -22.37 1.28 9.96
CA ASP A 391 -23.72 0.73 10.16
C ASP A 391 -24.57 0.80 8.88
N GLN A 392 -24.50 1.92 8.16
CA GLN A 392 -25.17 2.08 6.87
C GLN A 392 -24.60 1.15 5.79
N ALA A 393 -23.29 0.90 5.81
CA ALA A 393 -22.68 -0.08 4.92
C ALA A 393 -23.15 -1.51 5.25
N ALA A 394 -23.21 -1.89 6.53
CA ALA A 394 -23.71 -3.21 6.94
C ALA A 394 -25.18 -3.43 6.54
N GLU A 395 -26.02 -2.41 6.70
CA GLU A 395 -27.42 -2.42 6.26
C GLU A 395 -27.55 -2.61 4.75
N ALA A 396 -26.89 -1.76 3.96
CA ALA A 396 -26.94 -1.87 2.50
C ALA A 396 -26.40 -3.22 1.99
N LEU A 397 -25.31 -3.72 2.57
CA LEU A 397 -24.74 -5.01 2.18
C LEU A 397 -25.70 -6.18 2.50
N HIS A 398 -26.42 -6.13 3.63
CA HIS A 398 -27.47 -7.08 3.96
C HIS A 398 -28.61 -7.08 2.93
N ASP A 399 -29.03 -5.88 2.49
CA ASP A 399 -30.10 -5.68 1.50
C ASP A 399 -29.70 -6.03 0.06
N GLY A 400 -28.48 -6.57 -0.16
CA GLY A 400 -27.99 -6.86 -1.50
C GLY A 400 -27.44 -5.64 -2.24
N GLN A 401 -27.42 -4.47 -1.61
CA GLN A 401 -27.00 -3.19 -2.19
C GLN A 401 -25.50 -2.91 -2.02
N SER A 402 -24.99 -1.97 -2.81
CA SER A 402 -23.62 -1.46 -2.69
C SER A 402 -23.46 -0.58 -1.45
N VAL A 403 -22.22 -0.45 -0.98
CA VAL A 403 -21.85 0.56 0.03
C VAL A 403 -22.34 1.94 -0.44
N PRO A 404 -23.25 2.60 0.33
CA PRO A 404 -23.88 3.82 -0.14
C PRO A 404 -22.88 4.98 -0.26
N SER A 405 -22.99 5.82 -1.29
CA SER A 405 -22.15 7.02 -1.46
C SER A 405 -22.23 7.95 -0.24
N LYS A 406 -23.41 8.04 0.39
CA LYS A 406 -23.60 8.78 1.65
C LYS A 406 -22.76 8.24 2.81
N ALA A 407 -22.55 6.93 2.89
CA ALA A 407 -21.68 6.33 3.89
C ALA A 407 -20.21 6.66 3.58
N VAL A 408 -19.81 6.60 2.31
CA VAL A 408 -18.46 7.00 1.83
C VAL A 408 -18.16 8.46 2.18
N GLU A 409 -19.08 9.37 1.90
CA GLU A 409 -18.95 10.78 2.26
C GLU A 409 -18.89 10.98 3.78
N MET A 410 -19.69 10.24 4.54
CA MET A 410 -19.79 10.38 5.99
C MET A 410 -18.53 9.90 6.71
N ILE A 411 -17.94 8.78 6.30
CA ILE A 411 -16.70 8.28 6.91
C ILE A 411 -15.52 9.20 6.61
N ALA A 412 -15.55 9.92 5.49
CA ALA A 412 -14.52 10.88 5.09
C ALA A 412 -14.61 12.24 5.79
N LYS A 413 -15.67 12.50 6.58
CA LYS A 413 -15.84 13.77 7.30
C LYS A 413 -14.76 13.98 8.36
N THR A 414 -14.48 15.25 8.65
CA THR A 414 -13.66 15.63 9.79
C THR A 414 -14.33 15.19 11.10
N PRO A 415 -13.59 14.67 12.08
CA PRO A 415 -14.15 14.23 13.36
C PRO A 415 -14.79 15.33 14.21
N VAL A 416 -14.47 16.60 13.91
CA VAL A 416 -14.96 17.77 14.64
C VAL A 416 -15.95 18.54 13.76
N PRO A 417 -17.25 18.59 14.15
CA PRO A 417 -18.27 19.32 13.40
C PRO A 417 -17.88 20.77 13.15
N LEU A 418 -18.20 21.28 11.95
CA LEU A 418 -17.98 22.68 11.53
C LEU A 418 -16.51 23.15 11.50
N THR A 419 -15.55 22.26 11.75
CA THR A 419 -14.13 22.58 11.65
C THR A 419 -13.64 22.46 10.20
N PRO A 420 -13.08 23.53 9.60
CA PRO A 420 -12.48 23.45 8.28
C PRO A 420 -11.41 22.36 8.20
N PHE A 421 -11.35 21.63 7.09
CA PHE A 421 -10.40 20.52 6.92
C PHE A 421 -8.94 20.94 7.13
N SER A 422 -8.58 22.15 6.68
CA SER A 422 -7.23 22.72 6.86
C SER A 422 -6.84 22.85 8.34
N LEU A 423 -7.76 23.31 9.19
CA LEU A 423 -7.55 23.44 10.62
C LEU A 423 -7.47 22.07 11.30
N TRP A 424 -8.37 21.15 10.96
CA TRP A 424 -8.32 19.76 11.45
C TRP A 424 -6.97 19.10 11.13
N ARG A 425 -6.51 19.22 9.88
CA ARG A 425 -5.23 18.69 9.42
C ARG A 425 -4.05 19.28 10.21
N TRP A 426 -4.05 20.59 10.43
CA TRP A 426 -3.00 21.24 11.24
C TRP A 426 -2.97 20.70 12.69
N ILE A 427 -4.14 20.58 13.33
CA ILE A 427 -4.25 20.01 14.69
C ILE A 427 -3.73 18.57 14.70
N PHE A 428 -4.13 17.76 13.72
CA PHE A 428 -3.70 16.37 13.60
C PHE A 428 -2.18 16.26 13.49
N ILE A 429 -1.55 17.02 12.59
CA ILE A 429 -0.09 16.99 12.38
C ILE A 429 0.65 17.37 13.68
N LYS A 430 0.21 18.42 14.37
CA LYS A 430 0.82 18.84 15.65
C LYS A 430 0.69 17.77 16.73
N LYS A 431 -0.50 17.18 16.89
CA LYS A 431 -0.73 16.12 17.89
C LYS A 431 0.05 14.85 17.57
N ALA A 432 0.11 14.45 16.29
CA ALA A 432 0.89 13.30 15.87
C ALA A 432 2.39 13.49 16.18
N GLY A 433 2.95 14.68 15.89
CA GLY A 433 4.33 14.99 16.23
C GLY A 433 4.62 14.92 17.74
N SER A 434 3.72 15.46 18.57
CA SER A 434 3.84 15.36 20.03
C SER A 434 3.76 13.92 20.53
N ARG A 435 2.87 13.11 19.94
CA ARG A 435 2.71 11.69 20.27
C ARG A 435 3.99 10.91 19.96
N TRP A 436 4.58 11.11 18.78
CA TRP A 436 5.83 10.45 18.42
C TRP A 436 6.98 10.81 19.37
N GLN A 437 7.07 12.06 19.80
CA GLN A 437 8.08 12.48 20.78
C GLN A 437 7.88 11.80 22.14
N HIS A 438 6.64 11.66 22.58
CA HIS A 438 6.32 10.99 23.83
C HIS A 438 6.64 9.49 23.77
N GLU A 439 6.14 8.79 22.76
CA GLU A 439 6.39 7.35 22.57
C GLU A 439 7.89 7.04 22.36
N ALA A 440 8.63 7.95 21.72
CA ALA A 440 10.09 7.81 21.59
C ALA A 440 10.80 7.95 22.94
N ALA A 441 10.38 8.90 23.78
CA ALA A 441 10.92 9.08 25.12
C ALA A 441 10.67 7.86 26.01
N GLU A 442 9.50 7.21 25.91
CA GLU A 442 9.21 5.94 26.59
C GLU A 442 10.15 4.79 26.17
N ASN A 443 10.75 4.89 24.98
CA ASN A 443 11.73 3.96 24.46
C ASN A 443 13.18 4.44 24.62
N ASN A 444 13.42 5.45 25.47
CA ASN A 444 14.73 6.08 25.72
C ASN A 444 15.37 6.71 24.47
N VAL A 445 14.56 7.14 23.50
CA VAL A 445 15.01 7.87 22.30
C VAL A 445 14.73 9.36 22.48
N ARG A 446 15.79 10.17 22.44
CA ARG A 446 15.70 11.63 22.52
C ARG A 446 15.17 12.26 21.23
N LYS A 447 14.71 13.51 21.33
CA LYS A 447 14.14 14.25 20.18
C LYS A 447 15.12 14.43 19.02
N ASP A 448 16.39 14.65 19.31
CA ASP A 448 17.45 14.78 18.32
C ASP A 448 17.76 13.43 17.65
N GLN A 449 17.71 12.33 18.41
CA GLN A 449 17.92 10.98 17.88
C GLN A 449 16.84 10.55 16.90
N LEU A 450 15.60 11.06 17.03
CA LEU A 450 14.53 10.79 16.05
C LEU A 450 14.90 11.20 14.62
N LEU A 451 15.84 12.14 14.48
CA LEU A 451 16.35 12.66 13.21
C LEU A 451 17.61 11.94 12.72
N ALA A 452 18.06 10.88 13.40
CA ALA A 452 19.27 10.15 13.03
C ALA A 452 19.23 9.66 11.56
N ARG A 453 20.38 9.69 10.90
CA ARG A 453 20.56 9.33 9.49
C ARG A 453 21.52 8.14 9.36
N PRO A 454 21.16 6.93 9.82
CA PRO A 454 22.09 5.81 9.98
C PRO A 454 22.66 5.22 8.67
N PHE A 455 22.17 5.69 7.51
CA PHE A 455 22.61 5.19 6.20
C PHE A 455 23.55 6.16 5.46
N LEU A 456 23.85 7.33 6.02
CA LEU A 456 24.94 8.16 5.50
C LEU A 456 26.27 7.41 5.68
N GLN A 457 27.25 7.66 4.81
CA GLN A 457 28.60 7.18 5.07
C GLN A 457 29.16 7.91 6.29
N GLU A 458 29.96 7.23 7.12
CA GLU A 458 30.72 7.85 8.22
C GLU A 458 31.85 8.73 7.66
N THR A 459 31.50 9.79 6.93
CA THR A 459 32.46 10.76 6.41
C THR A 459 31.82 12.15 6.39
N GLU A 460 31.40 12.64 7.56
CA GLU A 460 31.14 14.08 7.79
C GLU A 460 31.01 14.43 9.29
N SER A 461 31.64 13.65 10.18
CA SER A 461 31.79 13.99 11.61
C SER A 461 33.20 14.52 11.95
N THR A 462 34.04 14.74 10.95
CA THR A 462 35.42 15.23 11.13
C THR A 462 35.83 16.21 10.04
N ARG A 463 35.10 17.33 9.88
CA ARG A 463 35.67 18.57 9.35
C ARG A 463 35.04 19.79 10.02
N GLY A 464 35.79 20.38 10.95
CA GLY A 464 35.69 21.79 11.37
C GLY A 464 34.65 22.09 12.41
#